data_AF-A0A0F2L4Q0-F1
#
_entry.id   AF-A0A0F2L4Q0-F1
#
_cell.length_a   1.000
_cell.length_b   1.000
_cell.length_c   1.000
_cell.angle_alpha   90.00
_cell.angle_beta   90.00
_cell.angle_gamma   90.00
#
_symmetry.space_group_name_H-M   'P 1'
#
loop_
_entity.id
_entity.type
_entity.pdbx_description
1 polymer ?
#
loop_
_entity_poly.entity_id
_entity_poly.type
_entity_poly.pdbx_seq_one_letter_code
_entity_poly.pdbx_strand_id
1 'polypeptide(L)'
;MLRIRWVTGKTSAARLFGKYGREGRPDFFRLLFGAIGGSLRSQFPEDKANELFNSIRNSQNFKDSLDEIFDSMKRWFFDEIVPKYKLERGDVFVISTTLELNIDTGELKWNKDATQVIYWIRSDRVAEKCREMGVSMGASGEDVEKLKREKDEALGRVRELEGRINELMNENNRLRMENEDLRKRLEEIRQLLGQP
;
A
#
# COMPACT_ATOMS: atom_id res chain seq x y z
N MET A 1 12.52 14.17 -32.92
CA MET A 1 11.68 14.13 -31.70
C MET A 1 11.52 12.69 -31.24
N LEU A 2 11.93 12.39 -30.01
CA LEU A 2 11.80 11.08 -29.37
C LEU A 2 10.60 11.10 -28.42
N ARG A 3 9.62 10.22 -28.66
CA ARG A 3 8.48 10.04 -27.75
C ARG A 3 8.80 8.98 -26.70
N ILE A 4 8.65 9.35 -25.44
CA ILE A 4 8.97 8.53 -24.28
C ILE A 4 7.69 8.30 -23.50
N ARG A 5 7.17 7.08 -23.53
CA ARG A 5 6.11 6.68 -22.61
C ARG A 5 6.74 6.34 -21.27
N TRP A 6 6.47 7.17 -20.27
CA TRP A 6 7.06 7.03 -18.95
C TRP A 6 6.01 6.60 -17.93
N VAL A 7 6.38 5.62 -17.10
CA VAL A 7 5.58 5.12 -15.99
C VAL A 7 6.46 5.16 -14.74
N THR A 8 5.99 5.80 -13.68
CA THR A 8 6.79 5.95 -12.44
C THR A 8 6.98 4.63 -11.68
N GLY A 9 6.15 3.63 -11.97
CA GLY A 9 5.95 2.48 -11.08
C GLY A 9 5.19 2.87 -9.81
N LYS A 10 4.87 1.89 -8.97
CA LYS A 10 4.17 2.12 -7.69
C LYS A 10 5.06 2.94 -6.77
N THR A 11 4.59 4.11 -6.38
CA THR A 11 5.33 5.07 -5.54
C THR A 11 4.39 5.85 -4.64
N SER A 12 4.94 6.74 -3.82
CA SER A 12 4.19 7.71 -3.01
C SER A 12 4.73 9.12 -3.24
N ALA A 13 3.95 10.14 -2.87
CA ALA A 13 4.32 11.54 -3.11
C ALA A 13 5.64 11.90 -2.40
N ALA A 14 5.84 11.37 -1.19
CA ALA A 14 7.03 11.57 -0.38
C ALA A 14 8.30 11.02 -1.03
N ARG A 15 8.17 9.94 -1.83
CA ARG A 15 9.27 9.31 -2.56
C ARG A 15 9.51 9.97 -3.91
N LEU A 16 8.44 10.15 -4.69
CA LEU A 16 8.55 10.66 -6.06
C LEU A 16 9.02 12.12 -6.09
N PHE A 17 8.42 12.99 -5.28
CA PHE A 17 8.69 14.43 -5.28
C PHE A 17 9.47 14.92 -4.06
N GLY A 18 9.71 14.07 -3.07
CA GLY A 18 10.26 14.43 -1.77
C GLY A 18 11.56 13.72 -1.42
N LYS A 19 11.96 13.87 -0.15
CA LYS A 19 13.24 13.38 0.39
C LYS A 19 13.28 11.88 0.73
N TYR A 20 12.17 11.15 0.54
CA TYR A 20 12.12 9.72 0.89
C TYR A 20 12.46 8.80 -0.30
N GLY A 21 12.87 9.37 -1.44
CA GLY A 21 13.45 8.59 -2.52
C GLY A 21 14.88 8.12 -2.19
N ARG A 22 15.53 7.47 -3.16
CA ARG A 22 16.87 6.91 -2.97
C ARG A 22 17.87 8.03 -2.61
N GLU A 23 18.73 7.76 -1.64
CA GLU A 23 19.78 8.70 -1.18
C GLU A 23 19.25 10.06 -0.69
N GLY A 24 18.00 10.10 -0.21
CA GLY A 24 17.41 11.33 0.33
C GLY A 24 16.92 12.31 -0.73
N ARG A 25 16.84 11.89 -2.01
CA ARG A 25 16.47 12.73 -3.15
C ARG A 25 15.16 12.28 -3.80
N PRO A 26 14.45 13.16 -4.53
CA PRO A 26 13.27 12.77 -5.29
C PRO A 26 13.57 11.64 -6.29
N ASP A 27 12.79 10.55 -6.23
CA ASP A 27 12.94 9.43 -7.17
C ASP A 27 12.62 9.86 -8.62
N PHE A 28 11.90 10.97 -8.82
CA PHE A 28 11.54 11.53 -10.12
C PHE A 28 12.71 11.56 -11.12
N PHE A 29 13.83 12.20 -10.75
CA PHE A 29 14.95 12.40 -11.67
C PHE A 29 15.60 11.08 -12.07
N ARG A 30 15.80 10.19 -11.10
CA ARG A 30 16.39 8.86 -11.34
C ARG A 30 15.52 8.03 -12.28
N LEU A 31 14.21 8.03 -12.05
CA LEU A 31 13.25 7.28 -12.86
C LEU A 31 13.15 7.85 -14.28
N LEU A 32 13.13 9.18 -14.41
CA LEU A 32 13.07 9.85 -15.70
C LEU A 32 14.34 9.63 -16.52
N PHE A 33 15.53 9.76 -15.90
CA PHE A 33 16.80 9.47 -16.58
C PHE A 33 16.89 8.01 -17.02
N GLY A 34 16.40 7.08 -16.20
CA GLY A 34 16.26 5.68 -16.58
C GLY A 34 15.37 5.50 -17.82
N ALA A 35 14.22 6.18 -17.88
CA ALA A 35 13.29 6.13 -19.00
C ALA A 35 13.87 6.73 -20.29
N ILE A 36 14.56 7.87 -20.19
CA ILE A 36 15.22 8.51 -21.34
C ILE A 36 16.35 7.62 -21.86
N GLY A 37 17.25 7.17 -20.99
CA GLY A 37 18.36 6.31 -21.38
C GLY A 37 17.88 4.97 -21.97
N GLY A 38 16.84 4.37 -21.39
CA GLY A 38 16.20 3.17 -21.94
C GLY A 38 15.57 3.41 -23.32
N SER A 39 14.92 4.55 -23.51
CA SER A 39 14.30 4.90 -24.80
C SER A 39 15.34 5.18 -25.88
N LEU A 40 16.44 5.87 -25.56
CA LEU A 40 17.55 6.10 -26.48
C LEU A 40 18.20 4.78 -26.91
N ARG A 41 18.50 3.87 -25.97
CA ARG A 41 19.05 2.54 -26.28
C ARG A 41 18.11 1.65 -27.10
N SER A 42 16.81 1.91 -27.07
CA SER A 42 15.85 1.18 -27.91
C SER A 42 15.83 1.65 -29.37
N GLN A 43 16.31 2.87 -29.66
CA GLN A 43 16.27 3.46 -31.00
C GLN A 43 17.65 3.60 -31.65
N PHE A 44 18.72 3.60 -30.86
CA PHE A 44 20.08 3.77 -31.33
C PHE A 44 20.98 2.65 -30.77
N PRO A 45 22.09 2.30 -31.46
CA PRO A 45 23.12 1.43 -30.91
C PRO A 45 23.63 1.93 -29.56
N GLU A 46 24.03 1.02 -28.67
CA GLU A 46 24.32 1.31 -27.26
C GLU A 46 25.33 2.44 -27.06
N ASP A 47 26.45 2.41 -27.79
CA ASP A 47 27.50 3.44 -27.70
C ASP A 47 26.96 4.82 -28.09
N LYS A 48 26.27 4.90 -29.22
CA LYS A 48 25.66 6.15 -29.72
C LYS A 48 24.55 6.65 -28.80
N ALA A 49 23.75 5.76 -28.21
CA ALA A 49 22.71 6.11 -27.27
C ALA A 49 23.29 6.73 -25.99
N ASN A 50 24.40 6.18 -25.49
CA ASN A 50 25.08 6.68 -24.30
C ASN A 50 25.75 8.04 -24.57
N GLU A 51 26.37 8.22 -25.73
CA GLU A 51 26.91 9.52 -26.17
C GLU A 51 25.83 10.59 -26.27
N LEU A 52 24.71 10.29 -26.95
CA LEU A 52 23.57 11.20 -27.07
C LEU A 52 22.98 11.55 -25.71
N PHE A 53 22.80 10.55 -24.83
CA PHE A 53 22.29 10.79 -23.49
C PHE A 53 23.20 11.72 -22.69
N ASN A 54 24.52 11.50 -22.73
CA ASN A 54 25.49 12.36 -22.03
C ASN A 54 25.52 13.78 -22.58
N SER A 55 25.41 13.95 -23.90
CA SER A 55 25.31 15.26 -24.55
C SER A 55 24.05 16.01 -24.09
N ILE A 56 22.89 15.35 -24.21
CA ILE A 56 21.58 15.92 -23.82
C ILE A 56 21.56 16.27 -22.33
N ARG A 57 21.99 15.35 -21.47
CA ARG A 57 21.99 15.52 -20.01
C ARG A 57 22.78 16.75 -19.56
N ASN A 58 23.85 17.09 -20.29
CA ASN A 58 24.70 18.23 -19.97
C ASN A 58 24.22 19.54 -20.59
N SER A 59 23.30 19.49 -21.57
CA SER A 59 22.74 20.68 -22.22
C SER A 59 21.91 21.53 -21.23
N GLN A 60 21.95 22.85 -21.41
CA GLN A 60 21.22 23.78 -20.55
C GLN A 60 19.71 23.64 -20.75
N ASN A 61 19.26 23.53 -22.01
CA ASN A 61 17.85 23.34 -22.36
C ASN A 61 17.24 22.12 -21.66
N PHE A 62 17.98 21.01 -21.56
CA PHE A 62 17.51 19.83 -20.86
C PHE A 62 17.34 20.08 -19.36
N LYS A 63 18.30 20.75 -18.71
CA LYS A 63 18.22 21.08 -17.28
C LYS A 63 17.04 22.00 -16.99
N ASP A 64 16.87 23.05 -17.79
CA ASP A 64 15.78 24.01 -17.63
C ASP A 64 14.42 23.31 -17.82
N SER A 65 14.28 22.52 -18.89
CA SER A 65 13.07 21.74 -19.16
C SER A 65 12.79 20.70 -18.07
N LEU A 66 13.84 20.09 -17.51
CA LEU A 66 13.73 19.05 -16.49
C LEU A 66 13.18 19.62 -15.17
N ASP A 67 13.71 20.77 -14.73
CA ASP A 67 13.24 21.47 -13.54
C ASP A 67 11.81 21.98 -13.73
N GLU A 68 11.51 22.54 -14.90
CA GLU A 68 10.15 22.98 -15.25
C GLU A 68 9.15 21.82 -15.20
N ILE A 69 9.47 20.67 -15.79
CA ILE A 69 8.60 19.49 -15.78
C ILE A 69 8.44 18.95 -14.35
N PHE A 70 9.51 18.91 -13.56
CA PHE A 70 9.44 18.46 -12.17
C PHE A 70 8.46 19.32 -11.36
N ASP A 71 8.63 20.64 -11.41
CA ASP A 71 7.79 21.56 -10.67
C ASP A 71 6.35 21.59 -11.19
N SER A 72 6.17 21.55 -12.51
CA SER A 72 4.84 21.54 -13.14
C SER A 72 4.08 20.26 -12.81
N MET A 73 4.72 19.09 -12.88
CA MET A 73 4.10 17.81 -12.54
C MET A 73 3.82 17.71 -11.03
N LYS A 74 4.71 18.25 -10.20
CA LYS A 74 4.50 18.32 -8.75
C LYS A 74 3.30 19.20 -8.41
N ARG A 75 3.21 20.42 -8.95
CA ARG A 75 2.06 21.32 -8.77
C ARG A 75 0.77 20.67 -9.25
N TRP A 76 0.76 20.16 -10.48
CA TRP A 76 -0.39 19.43 -11.02
C TRP A 76 -0.84 18.28 -10.09
N PHE A 77 0.10 17.51 -9.55
CA PHE A 77 -0.24 16.41 -8.65
C PHE A 77 -0.88 16.92 -7.35
N PHE A 78 -0.30 17.92 -6.70
CA PHE A 78 -0.80 18.41 -5.40
C PHE A 78 -2.02 19.33 -5.51
N ASP A 79 -2.14 20.09 -6.58
CA ASP A 79 -3.18 21.11 -6.74
C ASP A 79 -4.42 20.55 -7.45
N GLU A 80 -4.25 19.55 -8.34
CA GLU A 80 -5.37 18.97 -9.10
C GLU A 80 -5.66 17.54 -8.69
N ILE A 81 -4.66 16.65 -8.66
CA ILE A 81 -4.88 15.21 -8.47
C ILE A 81 -5.21 14.86 -7.02
N VAL A 82 -4.47 15.42 -6.05
CA VAL A 82 -4.71 15.18 -4.62
C VAL A 82 -6.13 15.61 -4.22
N PRO A 83 -6.62 16.82 -4.56
CA PRO A 83 -8.00 17.21 -4.25
C PRO A 83 -9.04 16.38 -5.02
N LYS A 84 -8.82 16.14 -6.32
CA LYS A 84 -9.76 15.40 -7.18
C LYS A 84 -10.03 13.98 -6.67
N TYR A 85 -8.99 13.28 -6.21
CA TYR A 85 -9.12 11.90 -5.73
C TYR A 85 -9.12 11.78 -4.20
N LYS A 86 -9.04 12.89 -3.45
CA LYS A 86 -8.96 12.93 -1.99
C LYS A 86 -7.81 12.06 -1.45
N LEU A 87 -6.63 12.18 -2.08
CA LEU A 87 -5.44 11.42 -1.69
C LEU A 87 -4.89 11.92 -0.36
N GLU A 88 -4.47 10.98 0.48
CA GLU A 88 -3.88 11.24 1.79
C GLU A 88 -2.36 11.00 1.79
N ARG A 89 -1.72 11.47 2.86
CA ARG A 89 -0.29 11.21 3.07
C ARG A 89 -0.06 9.72 3.27
N GLY A 90 0.77 9.15 2.41
CA GLY A 90 1.12 7.72 2.45
C GLY A 90 0.42 6.90 1.36
N ASP A 91 -0.56 7.49 0.67
CA ASP A 91 -1.21 6.84 -0.46
C ASP A 91 -0.21 6.51 -1.57
N VAL A 92 -0.46 5.37 -2.19
CA VAL A 92 0.36 4.81 -3.26
C VAL A 92 -0.34 5.10 -4.60
N PHE A 93 0.47 5.48 -5.59
CA PHE A 93 -0.01 5.75 -6.94
C PHE A 93 1.06 5.41 -7.99
N VAL A 94 0.63 5.44 -9.25
CA VAL A 94 1.45 5.35 -10.46
C VAL A 94 1.04 6.52 -11.35
N ILE A 95 2.01 7.27 -11.85
CA ILE A 95 1.80 8.25 -12.91
C ILE A 95 2.27 7.62 -14.22
N SER A 96 1.40 7.62 -15.23
CA SER A 96 1.74 7.27 -16.61
C SER A 96 1.58 8.49 -17.49
N THR A 97 2.61 8.83 -18.25
CA THR A 97 2.65 10.03 -19.07
C THR A 97 3.44 9.80 -20.36
N THR A 98 3.36 10.78 -21.26
CA THR A 98 4.21 10.84 -22.46
C THR A 98 5.05 12.12 -22.40
N LEU A 99 6.35 11.95 -22.65
CA LEU A 99 7.30 13.04 -22.79
C LEU A 99 7.83 13.07 -24.23
N GLU A 100 8.10 14.25 -24.74
CA GLU A 100 8.72 14.43 -26.05
C GLU A 100 10.09 15.08 -25.87
N LEU A 101 11.14 14.38 -26.28
CA LEU A 101 12.52 14.84 -26.20
C LEU A 101 13.00 15.28 -27.59
N ASN A 102 13.46 16.51 -27.70
CA ASN A 102 14.21 16.96 -28.86
C ASN A 102 15.68 16.50 -28.71
N ILE A 103 16.10 15.57 -29.57
CA ILE A 103 17.44 14.97 -29.50
C ILE A 103 18.53 16.00 -29.84
N ASP A 104 18.21 16.96 -30.72
CA ASP A 104 19.18 17.93 -31.21
C ASP A 104 19.39 19.08 -30.20
N THR A 105 18.31 19.55 -29.57
CA THR A 105 18.36 20.68 -28.63
C THR A 105 18.43 20.27 -27.17
N GLY A 106 18.08 19.02 -26.84
CA GLY A 106 17.93 18.51 -25.48
C GLY A 106 16.63 18.95 -24.77
N GLU A 107 15.78 19.74 -25.43
CA GLU A 107 14.52 20.22 -24.84
C GLU A 107 13.55 19.06 -24.56
N LEU A 108 12.97 19.04 -23.35
CA LEU A 108 12.02 18.02 -22.92
C LEU A 108 10.64 18.64 -22.73
N LYS A 109 9.61 18.07 -23.33
CA LYS A 109 8.22 18.54 -23.21
C LYS A 109 7.36 17.48 -22.55
N TRP A 110 6.53 17.91 -21.61
CA TRP A 110 5.56 17.05 -20.95
C TRP A 110 4.17 17.22 -21.57
N ASN A 111 3.59 16.12 -22.06
CA ASN A 111 2.20 16.12 -22.50
C ASN A 111 1.28 15.85 -21.30
N LYS A 112 0.80 16.94 -20.68
CA LYS A 112 -0.12 16.90 -19.54
C LYS A 112 -1.44 16.20 -19.88
N ASP A 113 -1.98 16.42 -21.07
CA ASP A 113 -3.29 15.88 -21.48
C ASP A 113 -3.27 14.35 -21.61
N ALA A 114 -2.11 13.80 -21.97
CA ALA A 114 -1.88 12.35 -22.02
C ALA A 114 -1.48 11.73 -20.66
N THR A 115 -1.57 12.49 -19.56
CA THR A 115 -1.13 12.03 -18.24
C THR A 115 -2.27 11.38 -17.46
N GLN A 116 -2.01 10.19 -16.93
CA GLN A 116 -2.94 9.41 -16.13
C GLN A 116 -2.35 9.07 -14.77
N VAL A 117 -3.22 9.00 -13.76
CA VAL A 117 -2.88 8.57 -12.40
C VAL A 117 -3.70 7.35 -12.04
N ILE A 118 -3.01 6.28 -11.68
CA ILE A 118 -3.61 5.09 -11.07
C ILE A 118 -3.26 5.14 -9.59
N TYR A 119 -4.25 5.07 -8.70
CA TYR A 119 -4.06 5.18 -7.26
C TYR A 119 -4.72 4.02 -6.53
N TRP A 120 -4.23 3.73 -5.32
CA TRP A 120 -4.76 2.67 -4.47
C TRP A 120 -5.66 3.27 -3.39
N ILE A 121 -6.85 2.69 -3.24
CA ILE A 121 -7.82 3.09 -2.22
C ILE A 121 -7.70 2.09 -1.06
N ARG A 122 -7.64 2.59 0.18
CA ARG A 122 -7.68 1.73 1.37
C ARG A 122 -8.96 0.91 1.40
N SER A 123 -8.86 -0.34 1.86
CA SER A 123 -9.97 -1.30 1.88
C SER A 123 -11.22 -0.78 2.59
N ASP A 124 -11.05 -0.02 3.67
CA ASP A 124 -12.15 0.57 4.43
C ASP A 124 -12.89 1.71 3.69
N ARG A 125 -12.25 2.32 2.70
CA ARG A 125 -12.82 3.42 1.88
C ARG A 125 -13.37 2.95 0.53
N VAL A 126 -13.20 1.67 0.18
CA VAL A 126 -13.68 1.11 -1.11
C VAL A 126 -15.19 1.27 -1.26
N ALA A 127 -15.97 0.98 -0.21
CA ALA A 127 -17.43 1.06 -0.26
C ALA A 127 -17.95 2.50 -0.45
N GLU A 128 -17.24 3.51 0.08
CA GLU A 128 -17.55 4.91 -0.17
C GLU A 128 -17.21 5.27 -1.63
N LYS A 129 -16.02 4.89 -2.10
CA LYS A 129 -15.59 5.23 -3.47
C LYS A 129 -16.41 4.54 -4.56
N CYS A 130 -16.81 3.28 -4.35
CA CYS A 130 -17.69 2.57 -5.28
C CYS A 130 -19.05 3.28 -5.41
N ARG A 131 -19.61 3.78 -4.29
CA ARG A 131 -20.83 4.60 -4.30
C ARG A 131 -20.63 5.92 -5.04
N GLU A 132 -19.53 6.64 -4.77
CA GLU A 132 -19.21 7.90 -5.47
C GLU A 132 -19.07 7.70 -7.00
N MET A 133 -18.53 6.56 -7.44
CA MET A 133 -18.32 6.25 -8.85
C MET A 133 -19.57 5.68 -9.55
N GLY A 134 -20.70 5.53 -8.85
CA GLY A 134 -21.92 4.93 -9.41
C GLY A 134 -21.73 3.46 -9.83
N VAL A 135 -20.67 2.81 -9.34
CA VAL A 135 -20.41 1.39 -9.60
C VAL A 135 -21.14 0.61 -8.52
N SER A 136 -22.18 -0.13 -8.89
CA SER A 136 -22.76 -1.11 -7.98
C SER A 136 -21.64 -2.07 -7.57
N MET A 137 -21.49 -2.33 -6.26
CA MET A 137 -20.64 -3.40 -5.75
C MET A 137 -21.25 -4.77 -6.13
N GLY A 138 -21.35 -5.03 -7.43
CA GLY A 138 -21.71 -6.32 -7.98
C GLY A 138 -20.60 -7.28 -7.58
N ALA A 139 -20.96 -8.27 -6.75
CA ALA A 139 -20.10 -9.29 -6.15
C ALA A 139 -19.40 -8.99 -4.81
N SER A 140 -19.61 -7.85 -4.14
CA SER A 140 -18.98 -7.63 -2.80
C SER A 140 -19.94 -7.25 -1.67
N GLY A 141 -21.20 -6.91 -1.97
CA GLY A 141 -22.21 -6.71 -0.93
C GLY A 141 -22.57 -8.00 -0.18
N GLU A 142 -22.84 -9.08 -0.93
CA GLU A 142 -23.14 -10.40 -0.36
C GLU A 142 -21.97 -11.01 0.40
N ASP A 143 -20.74 -10.92 -0.14
CA ASP A 143 -19.56 -11.44 0.54
C ASP A 143 -19.24 -10.66 1.82
N VAL A 144 -19.45 -9.34 1.83
CA VAL A 144 -19.25 -8.52 3.04
C VAL A 144 -20.36 -8.78 4.07
N GLU A 145 -21.61 -8.94 3.64
CA GLU A 145 -22.71 -9.36 4.52
C GLU A 145 -22.46 -10.76 5.09
N LYS A 146 -22.01 -11.70 4.26
CA LYS A 146 -21.67 -13.06 4.65
C LYS A 146 -20.53 -13.06 5.65
N LEU A 147 -19.44 -12.33 5.39
CA LEU A 147 -18.32 -12.19 6.32
C LEU A 147 -18.73 -11.50 7.63
N LYS A 148 -19.67 -10.54 7.59
CA LYS A 148 -20.23 -9.95 8.82
C LYS A 148 -21.01 -10.98 9.62
N ARG A 149 -21.86 -11.79 8.99
CA ARG A 149 -22.60 -12.87 9.66
C ARG A 149 -21.65 -13.92 10.24
N GLU A 150 -20.66 -14.35 9.47
CA GLU A 150 -19.63 -15.30 9.93
C GLU A 150 -18.84 -14.75 11.12
N LYS A 151 -18.50 -13.45 11.11
CA LYS A 151 -17.86 -12.78 12.24
C LYS A 151 -18.75 -12.76 13.48
N ASP A 152 -20.03 -12.42 13.33
CA ASP A 152 -20.97 -12.32 14.45
C ASP A 152 -21.26 -13.71 15.05
N GLU A 153 -21.39 -14.75 14.21
CA GLU A 153 -21.49 -16.14 14.65
C GLU A 153 -20.24 -16.61 15.40
N ALA A 154 -19.05 -16.28 14.88
CA ALA A 154 -17.79 -16.61 15.54
C ALA A 154 -17.68 -15.93 16.92
N LEU A 155 -18.06 -14.65 17.02
CA LEU A 155 -18.09 -13.92 18.29
C LEU A 155 -19.11 -14.49 19.28
N GLY A 156 -20.25 -14.99 18.79
CA GLY A 156 -21.24 -15.70 19.61
C GLY A 156 -20.65 -16.98 20.20
N ARG A 157 -19.99 -17.81 19.38
CA ARG A 157 -19.33 -19.04 19.83
C ARG A 157 -18.21 -18.78 20.83
N VAL A 158 -17.42 -17.71 20.64
CA VAL A 158 -16.38 -17.33 21.59
C VAL A 158 -16.99 -17.04 22.97
N ARG A 159 -18.06 -16.24 23.04
CA ARG A 159 -18.72 -15.93 24.32
C ARG A 159 -19.32 -17.18 24.98
N GLU A 160 -19.91 -18.07 24.19
CA GLU A 160 -20.45 -19.34 24.71
C GLU A 160 -19.34 -20.22 25.29
N LEU A 161 -18.23 -20.36 24.58
CA LEU A 161 -17.06 -21.13 25.03
C LEU A 161 -16.43 -20.51 26.29
N GLU A 162 -16.33 -19.19 26.37
CA GLU A 162 -15.87 -18.48 27.57
C GLU A 162 -16.77 -18.75 28.78
N GLY A 163 -18.10 -18.74 28.59
CA GLY A 163 -19.07 -19.09 29.62
C GLY A 163 -18.88 -20.53 30.12
N ARG A 164 -18.75 -21.48 29.18
CA ARG A 164 -18.56 -22.90 29.50
C ARG A 164 -17.22 -23.19 30.19
N ILE A 165 -16.16 -22.46 29.82
CA ILE A 165 -14.87 -22.53 30.53
C ILE A 165 -15.03 -22.08 31.98
N ASN A 166 -15.74 -20.98 32.23
CA ASN A 166 -15.98 -20.50 33.59
C ASN A 166 -16.79 -21.50 34.43
N GLU A 167 -17.83 -22.10 33.86
CA GLU A 167 -18.61 -23.15 34.53
C GLU A 167 -17.74 -24.36 34.89
N LEU A 168 -16.96 -24.85 33.94
CA LEU A 168 -16.05 -25.98 34.15
C LEU A 168 -14.97 -25.66 35.18
N MET A 169 -14.44 -24.43 35.20
CA MET A 169 -13.49 -23.99 36.22
C MET A 169 -14.11 -24.00 37.62
N ASN A 170 -15.32 -23.48 37.77
CA ASN A 170 -16.04 -23.47 39.04
C ASN A 170 -16.31 -24.89 39.53
N GLU A 171 -16.74 -25.77 38.63
CA GLU A 171 -16.99 -27.17 38.94
C GLU A 171 -15.70 -27.91 39.32
N ASN A 172 -14.59 -27.67 38.59
CA ASN A 172 -13.30 -28.26 38.93
C ASN A 172 -12.83 -27.82 40.32
N ASN A 173 -12.98 -26.54 40.65
CA ASN A 173 -12.64 -26.02 41.98
C ASN A 173 -13.49 -26.67 43.07
N ARG A 174 -14.80 -26.84 42.84
CA ARG A 174 -15.70 -27.55 43.77
C ARG A 174 -15.24 -28.99 44.01
N LEU A 175 -15.02 -29.74 42.94
CA LEU A 175 -14.57 -31.14 43.00
C LEU A 175 -13.19 -31.29 43.64
N ARG A 176 -12.29 -30.31 43.48
CA ARG A 176 -10.99 -30.30 44.17
C ARG A 176 -11.16 -30.15 45.68
N MET A 177 -12.03 -29.24 46.13
CA MET A 177 -12.31 -29.10 47.56
C MET A 177 -12.94 -30.37 48.15
N GLU A 178 -13.91 -30.96 47.45
CA GLU A 178 -14.56 -32.19 47.90
C GLU A 178 -13.57 -33.38 47.95
N ASN A 179 -12.71 -33.52 46.95
CA ASN A 179 -11.65 -34.54 46.98
C ASN A 179 -10.67 -34.33 48.12
N GLU A 180 -10.32 -33.08 48.46
CA GLU A 180 -9.44 -32.80 49.59
C GLU A 180 -10.10 -33.17 50.93
N ASP A 181 -11.39 -32.85 51.11
CA ASP A 181 -12.15 -33.22 52.31
C ASP A 181 -12.26 -34.75 52.46
N LEU A 182 -12.62 -35.45 51.37
CA LEU A 182 -12.69 -36.91 51.36
C LEU A 182 -11.35 -37.57 51.66
N ARG A 183 -10.24 -37.02 51.14
CA ARG A 183 -8.89 -37.50 51.47
C ARG A 183 -8.57 -37.34 52.95
N LYS A 184 -8.93 -36.22 53.57
CA LYS A 184 -8.75 -36.00 55.02
C LYS A 184 -9.55 -37.02 55.83
N ARG A 185 -10.83 -37.21 55.52
CA ARG A 185 -11.68 -38.20 56.19
C ARG A 185 -11.17 -39.64 56.01
N LEU A 186 -10.68 -39.99 54.83
CA LEU A 186 -10.09 -41.31 54.57
C LEU A 186 -8.83 -41.53 55.42
N GLU A 187 -7.99 -40.51 55.56
CA GLU A 187 -6.79 -40.55 56.39
C GLU A 187 -7.15 -40.74 57.88
N GLU A 188 -8.14 -39.99 58.38
CA GLU A 188 -8.66 -40.14 59.75
C GLU A 188 -9.17 -41.58 60.01
N ILE A 189 -9.91 -42.16 59.07
CA ILE A 189 -10.40 -43.53 59.18
C ILE A 189 -9.26 -44.55 59.14
N ARG A 190 -8.25 -44.37 58.28
CA ARG A 190 -7.07 -45.24 58.21
C ARG A 190 -6.30 -45.24 59.53
N GLN A 191 -6.10 -44.06 60.12
CA GLN A 191 -5.46 -43.92 61.43
C GLN A 191 -6.23 -44.63 62.53
N LEU A 192 -7.57 -44.56 62.53
CA LEU A 192 -8.42 -45.28 63.49
C LEU A 192 -8.39 -46.81 63.32
N LEU A 193 -8.16 -47.30 62.09
CA LEU A 193 -8.08 -48.73 61.79
C LEU A 193 -6.67 -49.31 62.00
N GLY A 194 -5.69 -48.51 62.44
CA GLY A 194 -4.31 -48.95 62.68
C GLY A 194 -3.59 -49.41 61.42
N GLN A 195 -4.06 -49.00 60.23
CA GLN A 195 -3.38 -49.24 58.96
C GLN A 195 -2.53 -48.00 58.63
N PRO A 196 -1.23 -48.16 58.32
CA PRO A 196 -0.41 -47.03 57.84
C PRO A 196 -0.89 -46.49 56.49
#